data_AF-A0A024U1G7-F1
#
_entry.id   AF-A0A024U1G7-F1
#
_cell.length_a   1.000
_cell.length_b   1.000
_cell.length_c   1.000
_cell.angle_alpha   90.00
_cell.angle_beta   90.00
_cell.angle_gamma   90.00
#
_symmetry.space_group_name_H-M   'P 1'
#
loop_
_entity.id
_entity.type
_entity.pdbx_description
1 polymer ?
#
loop_
_entity_poly.entity_id
_entity_poly.type
_entity_poly.pdbx_seq_one_letter_code
_entity_poly.pdbx_strand_id
1 'polypeptide(L)'
;MAAPSAPCELLEKLSTLLLRLTPPSRTCDSIKAFAAQLDPNSGFIPPTCASGEVCKQLTEVLTSQGVVGCVFKPNESSRGCNLELLTSESSNNSVTIVIAVCCVLVVVAVVAAILIVKRKTRRRKLSLASTPRPDDLHGVYVAAPADAKPTPPQAPFPYGRLSCPTFSGELNLYDLQSFYLEFEQVEIIKPLAQGAFGEVLLGRYKDRQVAVKTLKLANSAQDVQFFIWEILLLSKIECPYVVQFIGVTWKESPSGIMLVTEFMDGGDLRSVLDANATSHRFSWRDKLECALHVAEGLVYLHSLDPKVIHRDLKSRNVMLDSVAGAKITDFGVARETNDATMTVGIGTYRWMAPEVLVDGHYSESADIFSFGVILAELSTEIVPYTDLSLTDASIISRVMTGDLRPTFHATQSPAWFLELGAKCLAFDANDRPAAAAVAYALRKGLKDAPESGLV
;
A
#
# COMPACT_ATOMS: atom_id res chain seq x y z
N MET A 1 -0.21 70.20 30.59
CA MET A 1 0.83 69.68 29.69
C MET A 1 1.51 68.53 30.41
N ALA A 2 1.26 67.29 29.97
CA ALA A 2 1.97 66.12 30.48
C ALA A 2 3.26 65.96 29.67
N ALA A 3 4.40 65.78 30.36
CA ALA A 3 5.70 65.59 29.72
C ALA A 3 5.71 64.30 28.86
N PRO A 4 6.46 64.26 27.75
CA PRO A 4 6.59 63.04 26.96
C PRO A 4 7.26 61.95 27.80
N SER A 5 6.61 60.78 27.87
CA SER A 5 7.16 59.58 28.53
C SER A 5 8.46 59.17 27.85
N ALA A 6 9.53 58.97 28.64
CA ALA A 6 10.81 58.52 28.13
C ALA A 6 10.67 57.17 27.39
N PRO A 7 11.40 56.96 26.27
CA PRO A 7 11.31 55.71 25.50
C PRO A 7 11.77 54.51 26.34
N CYS A 8 11.08 53.38 26.14
CA CYS A 8 11.39 52.13 26.79
C CYS A 8 12.76 51.59 26.32
N GLU A 9 13.81 51.75 27.12
CA GLU A 9 15.17 51.26 26.84
C GLU A 9 15.22 49.76 26.48
N LEU A 10 14.23 48.98 26.94
CA LEU A 10 14.16 47.56 26.68
C LEU A 10 13.92 47.24 25.21
N LEU A 11 13.15 48.05 24.48
CA LEU A 11 12.80 47.80 23.09
C LEU A 11 14.05 47.86 22.19
N GLU A 12 14.92 48.85 22.42
CA GLU A 12 16.19 49.01 21.70
C GLU A 12 17.21 47.93 22.09
N LYS A 13 17.32 47.61 23.39
CA LYS A 13 18.21 46.56 23.89
C LYS A 13 17.83 45.17 23.37
N LEU A 14 16.53 44.86 23.31
CA LEU A 14 16.01 43.60 22.78
C LEU A 14 16.26 43.48 21.27
N SER A 15 15.99 44.54 20.51
CA SER A 15 16.25 44.58 19.06
C SER A 15 17.74 44.38 18.74
N THR A 16 18.62 45.03 19.52
CA THR A 16 20.08 44.90 19.37
C THR A 16 20.57 43.50 19.72
N LEU A 17 20.01 42.86 20.76
CA LEU A 17 20.35 41.48 21.11
C LEU A 17 19.95 40.51 20.00
N LEU A 18 18.72 40.60 19.50
CA LEU A 18 18.21 39.69 18.49
C LEU A 18 19.04 39.73 17.19
N LEU A 19 19.56 40.91 16.83
CA LEU A 19 20.50 41.07 15.71
C LEU A 19 21.85 40.38 15.95
N ARG A 20 22.28 40.23 17.21
CA ARG A 20 23.55 39.55 17.59
C ARG A 20 23.40 38.04 17.75
N LEU A 21 22.19 37.55 18.00
CA LEU A 21 21.91 36.12 18.15
C LEU A 21 21.76 35.45 16.79
N THR A 22 22.48 34.34 16.59
CA THR A 22 22.26 33.43 15.47
C THR A 22 20.85 32.82 15.53
N PRO A 23 20.19 32.56 14.39
CA PRO A 23 18.83 32.00 14.35
C PRO A 23 18.55 30.82 15.31
N PRO A 24 19.43 29.80 15.44
CA PRO A 24 19.19 28.68 16.37
C PRO A 24 19.21 29.06 17.87
N SER A 25 19.75 30.23 18.21
CA SER A 25 19.85 30.71 19.60
C SER A 25 18.69 31.65 19.98
N ARG A 26 17.74 31.87 19.07
CA ARG A 26 16.57 32.74 19.27
C ARG A 26 15.41 31.96 19.88
N THR A 27 15.59 31.49 21.11
CA THR A 27 14.56 30.74 21.87
C THR A 27 13.93 31.59 22.97
N CYS A 28 12.72 31.24 23.40
CA CYS A 28 12.05 31.91 24.51
C CYS A 28 12.87 31.89 25.82
N ASP A 29 13.62 30.81 26.06
CA ASP A 29 14.51 30.70 27.22
C ASP A 29 15.71 31.65 27.13
N SER A 30 16.29 31.81 25.93
CA SER A 30 17.37 32.78 25.70
C SER A 30 16.91 34.22 25.92
N ILE A 31 15.68 34.56 25.49
CA ILE A 31 15.09 35.87 25.72
C ILE A 31 14.76 36.08 27.20
N LYS A 32 14.25 35.06 27.87
CA LYS A 32 13.97 35.10 29.32
C LYS A 32 15.24 35.30 30.13
N ALA A 33 16.32 34.61 29.79
CA ALA A 33 17.63 34.76 30.43
C ALA A 33 18.22 36.17 30.22
N PHE A 34 18.10 36.73 29.01
CA PHE A 34 18.55 38.10 28.74
C PHE A 34 17.73 39.15 29.49
N ALA A 35 16.41 39.00 29.52
CA ALA A 35 15.52 39.91 30.26
C ALA A 35 15.87 39.94 31.75
N ALA A 36 16.26 38.80 32.33
CA ALA A 36 16.70 38.69 33.72
C ALA A 36 18.05 39.36 34.01
N GLN A 37 18.93 39.54 33.01
CA GLN A 37 20.23 40.21 33.17
C GLN A 37 20.13 41.74 33.23
N LEU A 38 19.03 42.31 32.72
CA LEU A 38 18.87 43.76 32.62
C LEU A 38 18.41 44.42 33.93
N ASP A 39 17.75 43.69 34.83
CA ASP A 39 17.50 44.11 36.21
C ASP A 39 17.35 42.87 37.12
N PRO A 40 18.36 42.55 37.95
CA PRO A 40 18.35 41.35 38.78
C PRO A 40 17.52 41.47 40.07
N ASN A 41 17.10 42.67 40.49
CA ASN A 41 16.47 42.90 41.80
C ASN A 41 14.97 43.20 41.75
N SER A 42 14.42 43.47 40.57
CA SER A 42 12.98 43.46 40.36
C SER A 42 12.70 42.43 39.28
N GLY A 43 11.88 41.43 39.57
CA GLY A 43 11.44 40.49 38.54
C GLY A 43 10.49 41.16 37.54
N PHE A 44 10.94 42.19 36.81
CA PHE A 44 10.62 42.61 35.44
C PHE A 44 10.86 44.12 35.19
N ILE A 45 11.54 44.41 34.06
CA ILE A 45 11.57 45.59 33.15
C ILE A 45 11.22 46.99 33.73
N PRO A 46 12.00 48.06 33.44
CA PRO A 46 11.82 49.40 34.00
C PRO A 46 10.38 49.94 33.92
N PRO A 47 9.91 50.71 34.93
CA PRO A 47 8.54 51.22 35.02
C PRO A 47 8.15 52.21 33.91
N THR A 48 9.10 52.62 33.06
CA THR A 48 8.85 53.40 31.83
C THR A 48 8.21 52.58 30.71
N CYS A 49 8.20 51.25 30.82
CA CYS A 49 7.65 50.31 29.84
C CYS A 49 6.29 49.72 30.25
N ALA A 50 5.64 50.31 31.26
CA ALA A 50 4.47 49.75 31.96
C ALA A 50 3.15 49.75 31.17
N SER A 51 3.13 50.23 29.93
CA SER A 51 1.89 50.31 29.15
C SER A 51 1.65 49.02 28.38
N GLY A 52 0.38 48.59 28.29
CA GLY A 52 0.02 47.41 27.50
C GLY A 52 0.44 47.51 26.03
N GLU A 53 0.56 48.73 25.50
CA GLU A 53 1.07 49.00 24.16
C GLU A 53 2.56 48.63 24.01
N VAL A 54 3.38 48.90 25.02
CA VAL A 54 4.81 48.53 25.00
C VAL A 54 5.00 47.02 25.08
N CYS A 55 4.19 46.30 25.86
CA CYS A 55 4.23 44.83 25.90
C CYS A 55 3.87 44.21 24.55
N LYS A 56 2.91 44.82 23.84
CA LYS A 56 2.53 44.40 22.49
C LYS A 56 3.65 44.65 21.48
N GLN A 57 4.27 45.82 21.51
CA GLN A 57 5.42 46.15 20.65
C GLN A 57 6.61 45.21 20.88
N LEU A 58 6.91 44.86 22.13
CA LEU A 58 7.96 43.88 22.45
C LEU A 58 7.64 42.49 21.87
N THR A 59 6.37 42.08 21.90
CA THR A 59 5.92 40.81 21.32
C THR A 59 6.02 40.81 19.78
N GLU A 60 5.71 41.94 19.14
CA GLU A 60 5.87 42.12 17.69
C GLU A 60 7.35 42.05 17.26
N VAL A 61 8.26 42.64 18.05
CA VAL A 61 9.71 42.54 17.80
C VAL A 61 10.19 41.08 17.87
N LEU A 62 9.76 40.31 18.87
CA LEU A 62 10.08 38.87 18.96
C LEU A 62 9.59 38.11 17.73
N THR A 63 8.33 38.33 17.34
CA THR A 63 7.69 37.64 16.22
C THR A 63 8.37 37.98 14.89
N SER A 64 8.67 39.26 14.65
CA SER A 64 9.35 39.72 13.43
C SER A 64 10.78 39.17 13.28
N GLN A 65 11.42 38.78 14.40
CA GLN A 65 12.77 38.20 14.41
C GLN A 65 12.79 36.67 14.52
N GLY A 66 11.63 36.02 14.40
CA GLY A 66 11.49 34.56 14.33
C GLY A 66 11.46 33.84 15.68
N VAL A 67 11.27 34.56 16.79
CA VAL A 67 11.06 33.93 18.12
C VAL A 67 9.58 33.62 18.28
N VAL A 68 9.23 32.33 18.37
CA VAL A 68 7.86 31.84 18.51
C VAL A 68 7.69 31.04 19.82
N GLY A 69 6.49 31.07 20.41
CA GLY A 69 6.15 30.29 21.61
C GLY A 69 6.10 31.07 22.92
N CYS A 70 6.36 32.37 22.92
CA CYS A 70 6.24 33.25 24.09
C CYS A 70 5.77 34.65 23.73
N VAL A 71 5.11 35.33 24.68
CA VAL A 71 4.54 36.68 24.51
C VAL A 71 4.78 37.52 25.76
N PHE A 72 4.94 38.83 25.58
CA PHE A 72 4.97 39.77 26.71
C PHE A 72 3.55 40.18 27.09
N LYS A 73 3.16 39.94 28.35
CA LYS A 73 1.88 40.39 28.91
C LYS A 73 2.06 41.44 30.01
N PRO A 74 1.12 42.38 30.18
CA PRO A 74 1.16 43.31 31.31
C PRO A 74 1.03 42.55 32.64
N ASN A 75 1.87 42.88 33.62
CA ASN A 75 1.78 42.39 34.98
C ASN A 75 1.07 43.44 35.85
N GLU A 76 -0.14 43.12 36.31
CA GLU A 76 -0.98 44.01 37.12
C GLU A 76 -0.34 44.37 38.47
N SER A 77 0.58 43.55 38.99
CA SER A 77 1.20 43.73 40.30
C SER A 77 2.45 44.61 40.27
N SER A 78 3.24 44.58 39.18
CA SER A 78 4.56 45.22 39.12
C SER A 78 4.66 46.41 38.16
N ARG A 79 3.56 46.81 37.49
CA ARG A 79 3.58 47.87 36.47
C ARG A 79 4.68 47.65 35.41
N GLY A 80 4.78 46.42 34.89
CA GLY A 80 5.75 46.03 33.87
C GLY A 80 5.20 44.94 32.93
N CYS A 81 5.99 44.50 31.95
CA CYS A 81 5.62 43.37 31.07
C CYS A 81 6.29 42.07 31.56
N ASN A 82 5.63 40.91 31.48
CA ASN A 82 6.19 39.59 31.81
C ASN A 82 6.20 38.70 30.56
N LEU A 83 7.28 37.95 30.34
CA LEU A 83 7.37 36.99 29.22
C LEU A 83 6.74 35.65 29.63
N GLU A 84 5.58 35.34 29.06
CA GLU A 84 4.85 34.10 29.29
C GLU A 84 5.03 33.13 28.12
N LEU A 85 5.28 31.86 28.44
CA LEU A 85 5.25 30.76 27.47
C LEU A 85 3.78 30.47 27.13
N LEU A 86 3.50 30.30 25.84
CA LEU A 86 2.18 29.88 25.36
C LEU A 86 1.97 28.41 25.73
N THR A 87 1.52 28.15 26.94
CA THR A 87 1.08 26.81 27.38
C THR A 87 -0.39 26.63 26.98
N SER A 88 -0.68 25.54 26.28
CA SER A 88 -2.05 25.16 25.92
C SER A 88 -2.73 24.58 27.16
N GLU A 89 -3.28 25.43 28.02
CA GLU A 89 -4.22 25.04 29.06
C GLU A 89 -5.57 25.75 28.90
N SER A 90 -6.63 25.00 29.19
CA SER A 90 -7.98 25.16 28.65
C SER A 90 -8.85 26.19 29.38
N SER A 91 -9.72 26.87 28.64
CA SER A 91 -11.03 27.32 29.14
C SER A 91 -12.11 26.82 28.19
N ASN A 92 -12.71 25.70 28.61
CA ASN A 92 -13.76 24.96 27.93
C ASN A 92 -15.12 25.63 28.17
N ASN A 93 -15.84 25.90 27.09
CA ASN A 93 -17.19 25.38 26.84
C ASN A 93 -17.82 26.04 25.60
N SER A 94 -17.59 27.34 25.38
CA SER A 94 -18.17 28.04 24.23
C SER A 94 -17.45 27.72 22.91
N VAL A 95 -16.12 27.58 22.95
CA VAL A 95 -15.30 27.34 21.75
C VAL A 95 -15.44 25.89 21.26
N THR A 96 -15.55 24.91 22.17
CA THR A 96 -15.73 23.50 21.83
C THR A 96 -17.08 23.24 21.15
N ILE A 97 -18.13 23.92 21.59
CA ILE A 97 -19.46 23.86 20.96
C ILE A 97 -19.43 24.51 19.57
N VAL A 98 -18.78 25.67 19.43
CA VAL A 98 -18.64 26.35 18.13
C VAL A 98 -17.83 25.50 17.15
N ILE A 99 -16.73 24.88 17.59
CA ILE A 99 -15.92 23.99 16.76
C ILE A 99 -16.72 22.74 16.37
N ALA A 100 -17.45 22.12 17.30
CA ALA A 100 -18.27 20.96 16.99
C ALA A 100 -19.38 21.29 15.98
N VAL A 101 -20.06 22.44 16.14
CA VAL A 101 -21.10 22.91 15.21
C VAL A 101 -20.48 23.24 13.85
N CYS A 102 -19.32 23.91 13.81
CA CYS A 102 -18.61 24.18 12.57
C CYS A 102 -18.15 22.89 11.88
N CYS A 103 -17.65 21.89 12.61
CA CYS A 103 -17.26 20.59 12.06
C CYS A 103 -18.47 19.85 11.49
N VAL A 104 -19.62 19.85 12.18
CA VAL A 104 -20.86 19.23 11.67
C VAL A 104 -21.34 19.97 10.41
N LEU A 105 -21.32 21.30 10.40
CA LEU A 105 -21.69 22.11 9.23
C LEU A 105 -20.76 21.87 8.04
N VAL A 106 -19.45 21.73 8.27
CA VAL A 106 -18.47 21.38 7.23
C VAL A 106 -18.72 19.97 6.71
N VAL A 107 -18.97 18.99 7.58
CA VAL A 107 -19.30 17.62 7.15
C VAL A 107 -20.59 17.59 6.35
N VAL A 108 -21.63 18.30 6.78
CA VAL A 108 -22.90 18.42 6.04
C VAL A 108 -22.68 19.12 4.70
N ALA A 109 -21.88 20.18 4.65
CA ALA A 109 -21.54 20.86 3.40
C ALA A 109 -20.73 19.98 2.45
N VAL A 110 -19.78 19.18 2.97
CA VAL A 110 -18.99 18.21 2.20
C VAL A 110 -19.89 17.09 1.68
N VAL A 111 -20.77 16.53 2.50
CA VAL A 111 -21.73 15.51 2.07
C VAL A 111 -22.70 16.09 1.02
N ALA A 112 -23.22 17.29 1.23
CA ALA A 112 -24.06 17.97 0.25
C ALA A 112 -23.30 18.24 -1.05
N ALA A 113 -22.04 18.68 -1.00
CA ALA A 113 -21.17 18.86 -2.15
C ALA A 113 -20.92 17.53 -2.88
N ILE A 114 -20.66 16.43 -2.15
CA ILE A 114 -20.51 15.09 -2.72
C ILE A 114 -21.81 14.64 -3.40
N LEU A 115 -22.97 14.89 -2.79
CA LEU A 115 -24.28 14.55 -3.36
C LEU A 115 -24.61 15.41 -4.57
N ILE A 116 -24.24 16.70 -4.58
CA ILE A 116 -24.37 17.61 -5.71
C ILE A 116 -23.43 17.19 -6.84
N VAL A 117 -22.17 16.85 -6.54
CA VAL A 117 -21.19 16.34 -7.50
C VAL A 117 -21.68 15.02 -8.08
N LYS A 118 -22.18 14.09 -7.26
CA LYS A 118 -22.79 12.81 -7.71
C LYS A 118 -24.03 13.05 -8.58
N ARG A 119 -24.91 14.00 -8.22
CA ARG A 119 -26.06 14.39 -9.05
C ARG A 119 -25.62 15.05 -10.36
N LYS A 120 -24.58 15.88 -10.35
CA LYS A 120 -24.04 16.58 -11.52
C LYS A 120 -23.26 15.64 -12.44
N THR A 121 -22.52 14.66 -11.90
CA THR A 121 -21.91 13.56 -12.69
C THR A 121 -22.95 12.62 -13.23
N ARG A 122 -24.02 12.29 -12.48
CA ARG A 122 -25.13 11.48 -13.00
C ARG A 122 -25.91 12.20 -14.10
N ARG A 123 -26.14 13.51 -13.97
CA ARG A 123 -26.72 14.34 -15.05
C ARG A 123 -25.79 14.50 -16.25
N ARG A 124 -24.46 14.64 -16.04
CA ARG A 124 -23.45 14.63 -17.13
C ARG A 124 -23.37 13.27 -17.84
N LYS A 125 -23.48 12.15 -17.12
CA LYS A 125 -23.54 10.81 -17.71
C LYS A 125 -24.81 10.57 -18.54
N LEU A 126 -25.93 11.22 -18.20
CA LEU A 126 -27.14 11.19 -19.03
C LEU A 126 -27.08 12.14 -20.24
N SER A 127 -26.27 13.22 -20.18
CA SER A 127 -26.15 14.20 -21.27
C SER A 127 -24.97 13.95 -22.21
N LEU A 128 -24.04 13.03 -21.89
CA LEU A 128 -22.88 12.68 -22.73
C LEU A 128 -23.14 11.50 -23.70
N ALA A 129 -24.40 11.23 -24.01
CA ALA A 129 -24.75 10.53 -25.25
C ALA A 129 -24.76 11.55 -26.40
N SER A 130 -23.58 12.04 -26.79
CA SER A 130 -23.30 12.70 -28.08
C SER A 130 -21.80 12.98 -28.24
N THR A 131 -21.22 12.50 -29.34
CA THR A 131 -19.86 12.78 -29.91
C THR A 131 -19.60 14.28 -30.10
N PRO A 132 -18.34 14.84 -30.22
CA PRO A 132 -17.16 14.30 -30.94
C PRO A 132 -15.71 14.69 -30.46
N ARG A 133 -14.69 14.06 -31.09
CA ARG A 133 -13.31 14.45 -31.59
C ARG A 133 -12.31 15.39 -30.82
N PRO A 134 -10.99 15.33 -31.18
CA PRO A 134 -9.85 15.51 -30.27
C PRO A 134 -9.11 16.87 -30.40
N ASP A 135 -8.27 17.11 -29.39
CA ASP A 135 -7.06 17.96 -29.32
C ASP A 135 -7.04 18.95 -28.14
N ASP A 136 -5.81 19.16 -27.66
CA ASP A 136 -5.32 20.05 -26.60
C ASP A 136 -5.51 19.59 -25.13
N LEU A 137 -4.40 19.26 -24.44
CA LEU A 137 -3.52 20.27 -23.84
C LEU A 137 -2.31 19.67 -23.09
N HIS A 138 -1.17 20.31 -23.30
CA HIS A 138 0.10 20.24 -22.56
C HIS A 138 -0.01 20.13 -21.03
N GLY A 139 0.86 19.32 -20.44
CA GLY A 139 1.18 19.31 -19.00
C GLY A 139 2.69 19.32 -18.77
N VAL A 140 3.16 20.36 -18.10
CA VAL A 140 4.55 20.80 -17.90
C VAL A 140 5.34 19.88 -16.95
N TYR A 141 6.58 19.54 -17.32
CA TYR A 141 7.58 18.90 -16.45
C TYR A 141 8.27 19.94 -15.55
N VAL A 142 8.43 19.61 -14.26
CA VAL A 142 9.33 20.33 -13.34
C VAL A 142 10.55 19.43 -13.09
N ALA A 143 11.72 19.91 -13.50
CA ALA A 143 13.00 19.24 -13.30
C ALA A 143 13.50 19.36 -11.85
N ALA A 144 14.14 18.30 -11.35
CA ALA A 144 14.85 18.28 -10.07
C ALA A 144 16.30 18.80 -10.22
N PRO A 145 16.93 19.31 -9.14
CA PRO A 145 18.21 20.00 -9.22
C PRO A 145 19.39 19.03 -9.42
N ALA A 146 20.33 19.45 -10.27
CA ALA A 146 21.62 18.82 -10.43
C ALA A 146 22.56 19.25 -9.29
N ASP A 147 23.04 18.30 -8.50
CA ASP A 147 24.41 18.28 -7.95
C ASP A 147 24.62 17.04 -7.07
N ALA A 148 24.97 15.92 -7.71
CA ALA A 148 25.67 14.81 -7.07
C ALA A 148 26.61 14.17 -8.10
N LYS A 149 27.93 14.25 -7.86
CA LYS A 149 28.96 13.67 -8.74
C LYS A 149 28.83 12.14 -8.81
N PRO A 150 29.07 11.52 -9.98
CA PRO A 150 28.96 10.07 -10.16
C PRO A 150 30.13 9.33 -9.50
N THR A 151 29.82 8.38 -8.62
CA THR A 151 30.75 7.33 -8.17
C THR A 151 30.91 6.32 -9.32
N PRO A 152 32.13 5.80 -9.61
CA PRO A 152 32.29 4.86 -10.73
C PRO A 152 31.51 3.57 -10.48
N PRO A 153 30.88 2.98 -11.51
CA PRO A 153 30.20 1.70 -11.38
C PRO A 153 31.23 0.62 -11.03
N GLN A 154 31.02 -0.05 -9.90
CA GLN A 154 31.64 -1.34 -9.64
C GLN A 154 31.22 -2.32 -10.73
N ALA A 155 32.17 -3.15 -11.17
CA ALA A 155 31.99 -4.08 -12.27
C ALA A 155 30.74 -4.97 -12.09
N PRO A 156 30.03 -5.33 -13.18
CA PRO A 156 28.90 -6.22 -13.09
C PRO A 156 29.36 -7.59 -12.60
N PHE A 157 28.75 -8.09 -11.52
CA PHE A 157 28.84 -9.49 -11.12
C PHE A 157 28.23 -10.39 -12.23
N PRO A 158 28.73 -11.63 -12.40
CA PRO A 158 28.58 -12.41 -13.63
C PRO A 158 27.24 -13.14 -13.78
N TYR A 159 26.20 -12.77 -13.05
CA TYR A 159 24.87 -13.34 -13.30
C TYR A 159 24.22 -12.60 -14.46
N GLY A 160 24.37 -13.23 -15.63
CA GLY A 160 23.85 -12.76 -16.90
C GLY A 160 22.39 -12.34 -16.78
N ARG A 161 22.11 -11.21 -17.41
CA ARG A 161 20.77 -10.77 -17.78
C ARG A 161 20.10 -11.94 -18.53
N LEU A 162 19.30 -12.75 -17.83
CA LEU A 162 18.36 -13.68 -18.47
C LEU A 162 17.25 -12.84 -19.08
N SER A 163 17.61 -12.19 -20.17
CA SER A 163 16.66 -11.71 -21.16
C SER A 163 16.01 -12.98 -21.68
N CYS A 164 14.75 -13.23 -21.36
CA CYS A 164 13.97 -14.24 -22.07
C CYS A 164 14.03 -13.85 -23.57
N PRO A 165 14.70 -14.62 -24.44
CA PRO A 165 15.09 -14.16 -25.77
C PRO A 165 13.91 -14.10 -26.76
N THR A 166 12.67 -14.25 -26.30
CA THR A 166 11.53 -14.53 -27.19
C THR A 166 10.55 -13.39 -27.42
N PHE A 167 10.71 -12.19 -26.84
CA PHE A 167 9.71 -11.14 -27.06
C PHE A 167 10.32 -9.78 -27.43
N SER A 168 10.18 -9.44 -28.72
CA SER A 168 10.40 -8.10 -29.25
C SER A 168 9.38 -7.11 -28.66
N GLY A 169 9.80 -5.88 -28.37
CA GLY A 169 8.95 -4.81 -27.82
C GLY A 169 7.86 -4.25 -28.76
N GLU A 170 7.56 -4.93 -29.86
CA GLU A 170 6.39 -4.65 -30.69
C GLU A 170 5.26 -5.61 -30.29
N LEU A 171 4.03 -5.09 -30.20
CA LEU A 171 2.82 -5.86 -29.88
C LEU A 171 2.63 -6.98 -30.91
N ASN A 172 3.14 -8.18 -30.62
CA ASN A 172 3.04 -9.33 -31.49
C ASN A 172 1.91 -10.26 -31.04
N LEU A 173 0.75 -10.15 -31.68
CA LEU A 173 -0.38 -11.06 -31.44
C LEU A 173 -0.25 -12.40 -32.15
N TYR A 174 0.76 -12.58 -33.02
CA TYR A 174 0.93 -13.81 -33.78
C TYR A 174 1.02 -15.03 -32.86
N ASP A 175 1.72 -14.89 -31.73
CA ASP A 175 1.88 -15.96 -30.74
C ASP A 175 0.56 -16.36 -30.08
N LEU A 176 -0.41 -15.45 -30.03
CA LEU A 176 -1.76 -15.69 -29.49
C LEU A 176 -2.71 -16.32 -30.50
N GLN A 177 -2.41 -16.23 -31.80
CA GLN A 177 -3.33 -16.65 -32.86
C GLN A 177 -3.61 -18.16 -32.83
N SER A 178 -2.65 -18.96 -32.38
CA SER A 178 -2.81 -20.41 -32.20
C SER A 178 -3.82 -20.78 -31.11
N PHE A 179 -4.14 -19.85 -30.21
CA PHE A 179 -5.07 -20.04 -29.09
C PHE A 179 -6.39 -19.28 -29.26
N TYR A 180 -6.63 -18.71 -30.45
CA TYR A 180 -7.79 -17.86 -30.70
C TYR A 180 -9.11 -18.65 -30.65
N LEU A 181 -10.08 -18.08 -29.94
CA LEU A 181 -11.47 -18.48 -29.91
C LEU A 181 -12.30 -17.42 -30.63
N GLU A 182 -13.18 -17.85 -31.53
CA GLU A 182 -14.15 -16.97 -32.17
C GLU A 182 -14.94 -16.21 -31.10
N PHE A 183 -14.96 -14.88 -31.19
CA PHE A 183 -15.56 -14.01 -30.17
C PHE A 183 -17.04 -14.34 -29.94
N GLU A 184 -17.76 -14.66 -31.00
CA GLU A 184 -19.18 -15.03 -30.98
C GLU A 184 -19.43 -16.35 -30.20
N GLN A 185 -18.41 -17.20 -30.02
CA GLN A 185 -18.52 -18.43 -29.24
C GLN A 185 -18.35 -18.20 -27.73
N VAL A 186 -17.86 -17.03 -27.31
CA VAL A 186 -17.65 -16.68 -25.90
C VAL A 186 -18.76 -15.73 -25.45
N GLU A 187 -19.81 -16.28 -24.83
CA GLU A 187 -20.94 -15.51 -24.33
C GLU A 187 -20.57 -14.87 -22.98
N ILE A 188 -20.55 -13.54 -22.90
CA ILE A 188 -20.35 -12.82 -21.64
C ILE A 188 -21.67 -12.73 -20.88
N ILE A 189 -21.69 -13.22 -19.63
CA ILE A 189 -22.90 -13.31 -18.79
C ILE A 189 -23.01 -12.14 -17.82
N LYS A 190 -22.02 -11.97 -16.94
CA LYS A 190 -22.04 -10.95 -15.88
C LYS A 190 -20.64 -10.62 -15.37
N PRO A 191 -20.40 -9.44 -14.78
CA PRO A 191 -19.15 -9.16 -14.07
C PRO A 191 -19.02 -10.03 -12.80
N LEU A 192 -17.79 -10.47 -12.52
CA LEU A 192 -17.42 -11.21 -11.31
C LEU A 192 -16.62 -10.33 -10.35
N ALA A 193 -15.56 -9.70 -10.85
CA ALA A 193 -14.65 -8.92 -10.05
C ALA A 193 -14.05 -7.76 -10.85
N GLN A 194 -13.68 -6.70 -10.16
CA GLN A 194 -13.02 -5.55 -10.75
C GLN A 194 -11.71 -5.27 -10.01
N GLY A 195 -10.58 -5.48 -10.69
CA GLY A 195 -9.24 -5.28 -10.15
C GLY A 195 -8.59 -3.97 -10.57
N ALA A 196 -7.35 -3.77 -10.13
CA ALA A 196 -6.48 -2.67 -10.57
C ALA A 196 -6.08 -2.81 -12.05
N PHE A 197 -5.82 -4.05 -12.49
CA PHE A 197 -5.32 -4.37 -13.84
C PHE A 197 -6.42 -4.65 -14.86
N GLY A 198 -7.67 -4.85 -14.42
CA GLY A 198 -8.71 -5.34 -15.32
C GLY A 198 -10.05 -5.60 -14.68
N GLU A 199 -10.91 -6.26 -15.44
CA GLU A 199 -12.18 -6.81 -14.99
C GLU A 199 -12.21 -8.31 -15.31
N VAL A 200 -12.81 -9.08 -14.42
CA VAL A 200 -13.07 -10.51 -14.63
C VAL A 200 -14.57 -10.68 -14.77
N LEU A 201 -14.98 -11.32 -15.86
CA LEU A 201 -16.36 -11.55 -16.24
C LEU A 201 -16.65 -13.06 -16.20
N LEU A 202 -17.86 -13.44 -15.80
CA LEU A 202 -18.38 -14.78 -16.02
C LEU A 202 -18.84 -14.87 -17.47
N GLY A 203 -18.41 -15.93 -18.15
CA GLY A 203 -18.86 -16.24 -19.50
C GLY A 203 -19.28 -17.69 -19.68
N ARG A 204 -19.65 -18.03 -20.91
CA ARG A 204 -19.93 -19.39 -21.38
C ARG A 204 -19.15 -19.66 -22.66
N TYR A 205 -18.51 -20.82 -22.75
CA TYR A 205 -17.86 -21.31 -23.96
C TYR A 205 -18.12 -22.82 -24.10
N LYS A 206 -18.67 -23.25 -25.24
CA LYS A 206 -19.06 -24.66 -25.50
C LYS A 206 -19.84 -25.29 -24.32
N ASP A 207 -20.88 -24.59 -23.87
CA ASP A 207 -21.75 -24.96 -22.74
C ASP A 207 -21.09 -25.09 -21.36
N ARG A 208 -19.82 -24.66 -21.23
CA ARG A 208 -19.11 -24.62 -19.94
C ARG A 208 -19.02 -23.18 -19.44
N GLN A 209 -19.14 -22.99 -18.13
CA GLN A 209 -18.83 -21.71 -17.50
C GLN A 209 -17.33 -21.44 -17.59
N VAL A 210 -16.98 -20.20 -17.90
CA VAL A 210 -15.59 -19.73 -18.04
C VAL A 210 -15.40 -18.40 -17.32
N ALA A 211 -14.19 -18.14 -16.84
CA ALA A 211 -13.79 -16.82 -16.38
C ALA A 211 -13.10 -16.10 -17.54
N VAL A 212 -13.48 -14.83 -17.74
CA VAL A 212 -12.98 -14.02 -18.85
C VAL A 212 -12.35 -12.76 -18.29
N LYS A 213 -11.02 -12.72 -18.30
CA LYS A 213 -10.23 -11.59 -17.81
C LYS A 213 -9.96 -10.62 -18.96
N THR A 214 -10.24 -9.34 -18.74
CA THR A 214 -10.06 -8.27 -19.71
C THR A 214 -9.26 -7.13 -19.08
N LEU A 215 -8.47 -6.43 -19.88
CA LEU A 215 -7.89 -5.17 -19.45
C LEU A 215 -8.99 -4.09 -19.46
N LYS A 216 -9.00 -3.24 -18.43
CA LYS A 216 -9.74 -1.97 -18.54
C LYS A 216 -9.12 -1.16 -19.67
N LEU A 217 -9.94 -0.40 -20.42
CA LEU A 217 -9.54 0.58 -21.46
C LEU A 217 -8.08 1.00 -21.29
N ALA A 218 -7.21 0.44 -22.14
CA ALA A 218 -5.76 0.37 -21.92
C ALA A 218 -5.16 1.72 -21.49
N ASN A 219 -4.38 1.72 -20.41
CA ASN A 219 -3.66 2.91 -19.94
C ASN A 219 -2.28 3.06 -20.61
N SER A 220 -1.75 2.02 -21.27
CA SER A 220 -0.56 2.09 -22.12
C SER A 220 -0.42 0.84 -23.01
N ALA A 221 0.41 0.90 -24.07
CA ALA A 221 0.79 -0.28 -24.86
C ALA A 221 1.59 -1.30 -24.03
N GLN A 222 2.29 -0.83 -22.99
CA GLN A 222 3.08 -1.66 -22.08
C GLN A 222 2.19 -2.58 -21.25
N ASP A 223 1.05 -2.09 -20.75
CA ASP A 223 0.09 -2.90 -20.00
C ASP A 223 -0.49 -4.03 -20.86
N VAL A 224 -0.77 -3.75 -22.13
CA VAL A 224 -1.22 -4.77 -23.10
C VAL A 224 -0.13 -5.82 -23.31
N GLN A 225 1.13 -5.40 -23.45
CA GLN A 225 2.24 -6.33 -23.62
C GLN A 225 2.44 -7.24 -22.40
N PHE A 226 2.34 -6.71 -21.17
CA PHE A 226 2.42 -7.52 -19.96
C PHE A 226 1.29 -8.54 -19.88
N PHE A 227 0.08 -8.15 -20.29
CA PHE A 227 -1.04 -9.08 -20.34
C PHE A 227 -0.85 -10.18 -21.38
N ILE A 228 -0.31 -9.85 -22.56
CA ILE A 228 0.06 -10.85 -23.57
C ILE A 228 1.08 -11.84 -23.01
N TRP A 229 2.11 -11.37 -22.31
CA TRP A 229 3.10 -12.26 -21.68
C TRP A 229 2.49 -13.13 -20.59
N GLU A 230 1.58 -12.59 -19.77
CA GLU A 230 0.83 -13.38 -18.77
C GLU A 230 0.03 -14.51 -19.43
N ILE A 231 -0.68 -14.19 -20.53
CA ILE A 231 -1.43 -15.17 -21.31
C ILE A 231 -0.51 -16.26 -21.88
N LEU A 232 0.62 -15.87 -22.48
CA LEU A 232 1.56 -16.79 -23.11
C LEU A 232 2.33 -17.66 -22.10
N LEU A 233 2.51 -17.16 -20.87
CA LEU A 233 3.00 -17.97 -19.77
C LEU A 233 1.95 -19.00 -19.36
N LEU A 234 0.71 -18.56 -19.13
CA LEU A 234 -0.37 -19.43 -18.69
C LEU A 234 -0.71 -20.52 -19.73
N SER A 235 -0.63 -20.21 -21.03
CA SER A 235 -0.89 -21.19 -22.10
C SER A 235 0.11 -22.33 -22.17
N LYS A 236 1.26 -22.22 -21.49
CA LYS A 236 2.30 -23.26 -21.39
C LYS A 236 2.21 -24.08 -20.10
N ILE A 237 1.27 -23.76 -19.21
CA ILE A 237 1.14 -24.40 -17.91
C ILE A 237 0.04 -25.48 -17.99
N GLU A 238 0.44 -26.72 -17.74
CA GLU A 238 -0.46 -27.88 -17.64
C GLU A 238 -0.36 -28.49 -16.24
N CYS A 239 -1.07 -27.90 -15.28
CA CYS A 239 -1.04 -28.34 -13.89
C CYS A 239 -2.46 -28.33 -13.28
N PRO A 240 -2.89 -29.40 -12.59
CA PRO A 240 -4.21 -29.44 -11.96
C PRO A 240 -4.39 -28.42 -10.82
N TYR A 241 -3.30 -27.83 -10.34
CA TYR A 241 -3.29 -26.83 -9.25
C TYR A 241 -3.03 -25.40 -9.74
N VAL A 242 -3.09 -25.18 -11.05
CA VAL A 242 -3.07 -23.85 -11.68
C VAL A 242 -4.32 -23.74 -12.54
N VAL A 243 -4.94 -22.56 -12.58
CA VAL A 243 -6.14 -22.36 -13.40
C VAL A 243 -5.88 -22.70 -14.86
N GLN A 244 -6.76 -23.51 -15.44
CA GLN A 244 -6.64 -24.02 -16.78
C GLN A 244 -6.88 -22.89 -17.79
N PHE A 245 -5.88 -22.68 -18.64
CA PHE A 245 -6.01 -21.92 -19.86
C PHE A 245 -6.98 -22.59 -20.83
N ILE A 246 -7.94 -21.84 -21.37
CA ILE A 246 -8.87 -22.34 -22.40
C ILE A 246 -8.55 -21.70 -23.76
N GLY A 247 -8.25 -20.41 -23.78
CA GLY A 247 -7.94 -19.70 -25.00
C GLY A 247 -7.94 -18.20 -24.83
N VAL A 248 -7.88 -17.50 -25.95
CA VAL A 248 -7.96 -16.04 -26.02
C VAL A 248 -8.98 -15.63 -27.04
N THR A 249 -9.63 -14.50 -26.79
CA THR A 249 -10.51 -13.90 -27.80
C THR A 249 -10.34 -12.39 -27.82
N TRP A 250 -10.73 -11.78 -28.92
CA TRP A 250 -10.78 -10.33 -29.09
C TRP A 250 -11.82 -10.03 -30.17
N LYS A 251 -12.47 -8.87 -30.04
CA LYS A 251 -13.53 -8.46 -30.97
C LYS A 251 -12.97 -7.76 -32.21
N GLU A 252 -12.48 -6.53 -32.04
CA GLU A 252 -12.13 -5.63 -33.16
C GLU A 252 -10.70 -5.05 -33.07
N SER A 253 -10.06 -5.09 -31.88
CA SER A 253 -8.77 -4.46 -31.63
C SER A 253 -7.89 -5.30 -30.68
N PRO A 254 -6.55 -5.28 -30.85
CA PRO A 254 -5.58 -5.79 -29.87
C PRO A 254 -5.77 -5.27 -28.44
N SER A 255 -6.31 -4.06 -28.27
CA SER A 255 -6.61 -3.51 -26.94
C SER A 255 -7.81 -4.16 -26.24
N GLY A 256 -8.56 -5.00 -26.97
CA GLY A 256 -9.71 -5.76 -26.47
C GLY A 256 -9.43 -7.25 -26.31
N ILE A 257 -8.18 -7.66 -26.07
CA ILE A 257 -7.83 -9.05 -25.77
C ILE A 257 -8.49 -9.48 -24.46
N MET A 258 -9.01 -10.70 -24.49
CA MET A 258 -9.72 -11.34 -23.40
C MET A 258 -9.09 -12.72 -23.20
N LEU A 259 -8.58 -12.97 -21.99
CA LEU A 259 -8.11 -14.28 -21.56
C LEU A 259 -9.30 -15.09 -21.08
N VAL A 260 -9.45 -16.30 -21.61
CA VAL A 260 -10.50 -17.25 -21.21
C VAL A 260 -9.87 -18.41 -20.45
N THR A 261 -10.30 -18.61 -19.21
CA THR A 261 -9.88 -19.71 -18.32
C THR A 261 -11.08 -20.48 -17.81
N GLU A 262 -10.83 -21.61 -17.17
CA GLU A 262 -11.88 -22.27 -16.38
C GLU A 262 -12.48 -21.32 -15.33
N PHE A 263 -13.77 -21.50 -15.06
CA PHE A 263 -14.45 -20.79 -13.98
C PHE A 263 -14.31 -21.59 -12.68
N MET A 264 -13.98 -20.89 -11.59
CA MET A 264 -13.80 -21.45 -10.25
C MET A 264 -14.94 -20.95 -9.36
N ASP A 265 -15.92 -21.81 -9.08
CA ASP A 265 -17.22 -21.42 -8.52
C ASP A 265 -17.20 -21.04 -7.03
N GLY A 266 -16.14 -21.41 -6.31
CA GLY A 266 -15.88 -21.06 -4.92
C GLY A 266 -15.28 -19.66 -4.71
N GLY A 267 -14.87 -18.98 -5.78
CA GLY A 267 -14.23 -17.66 -5.71
C GLY A 267 -12.81 -17.71 -5.15
N ASP A 268 -12.28 -16.57 -4.69
CA ASP A 268 -10.93 -16.49 -4.13
C ASP A 268 -10.86 -16.86 -2.64
N LEU A 269 -9.72 -17.41 -2.21
CA LEU A 269 -9.51 -17.88 -0.84
C LEU A 269 -9.73 -16.78 0.20
N ARG A 270 -9.40 -15.51 -0.09
CA ARG A 270 -9.61 -14.41 0.86
C ARG A 270 -11.09 -14.22 1.16
N SER A 271 -11.93 -14.21 0.13
CA SER A 271 -13.38 -14.15 0.29
C SER A 271 -13.95 -15.37 1.00
N VAL A 272 -13.41 -16.58 0.76
CA VAL A 272 -13.81 -17.79 1.48
C VAL A 272 -13.48 -17.68 2.97
N LEU A 273 -12.28 -17.22 3.33
CA LEU A 273 -11.88 -17.03 4.73
C LEU A 273 -12.73 -15.96 5.43
N ASP A 274 -13.01 -14.84 4.76
CA ASP A 274 -13.89 -13.79 5.29
C ASP A 274 -15.30 -14.32 5.59
N ALA A 275 -15.84 -15.17 4.72
CA ALA A 275 -17.14 -15.81 4.91
C ALA A 275 -17.10 -16.90 6.00
N ASN A 276 -15.95 -17.56 6.19
CA ASN A 276 -15.82 -18.64 7.17
C ASN A 276 -15.90 -18.16 8.61
N ALA A 277 -15.49 -16.91 8.88
CA ALA A 277 -15.58 -16.28 10.18
C ALA A 277 -17.01 -16.28 10.77
N THR A 278 -18.04 -16.40 9.91
CA THR A 278 -19.45 -16.52 10.33
C THR A 278 -20.09 -17.84 9.98
N SER A 279 -19.70 -18.46 8.85
CA SER A 279 -20.36 -19.68 8.37
C SER A 279 -19.77 -20.97 8.92
N HIS A 280 -18.48 -20.98 9.31
CA HIS A 280 -17.74 -22.16 9.76
C HIS A 280 -17.83 -23.38 8.83
N ARG A 281 -17.96 -23.15 7.52
CA ARG A 281 -18.09 -24.20 6.49
C ARG A 281 -16.76 -24.65 5.88
N PHE A 282 -15.70 -23.86 6.03
CA PHE A 282 -14.35 -24.17 5.57
C PHE A 282 -13.55 -24.71 6.75
N SER A 283 -13.54 -26.04 6.87
CA SER A 283 -12.97 -26.76 8.00
C SER A 283 -11.44 -26.73 8.01
N TRP A 284 -10.83 -27.16 9.12
CA TRP A 284 -9.37 -27.32 9.17
C TRP A 284 -8.84 -28.27 8.10
N ARG A 285 -9.60 -29.32 7.78
CA ARG A 285 -9.24 -30.25 6.71
C ARG A 285 -9.22 -29.55 5.34
N ASP A 286 -10.26 -28.77 5.02
CA ASP A 286 -10.35 -28.03 3.76
C ASP A 286 -9.21 -27.01 3.63
N LYS A 287 -8.83 -26.37 4.75
CA LYS A 287 -7.66 -25.47 4.81
C LYS A 287 -6.35 -26.20 4.50
N LEU A 288 -6.14 -27.40 5.03
CA LEU A 288 -4.96 -28.21 4.75
C LEU A 288 -4.93 -28.72 3.30
N GLU A 289 -6.08 -29.12 2.75
CA GLU A 289 -6.20 -29.53 1.35
C GLU A 289 -5.91 -28.34 0.41
N CYS A 290 -6.46 -27.16 0.71
CA CYS A 290 -6.15 -25.92 0.01
C CYS A 290 -4.64 -25.59 0.05
N ALA A 291 -4.02 -25.62 1.24
CA ALA A 291 -2.58 -25.40 1.39
C ALA A 291 -1.75 -26.40 0.57
N LEU A 292 -2.13 -27.69 0.59
CA LEU A 292 -1.45 -28.73 -0.16
C LEU A 292 -1.54 -28.47 -1.67
N HIS A 293 -2.72 -28.15 -2.20
CA HIS A 293 -2.90 -27.87 -3.62
C HIS A 293 -2.05 -26.68 -4.08
N VAL A 294 -2.02 -25.59 -3.30
CA VAL A 294 -1.15 -24.44 -3.61
C VAL A 294 0.33 -24.86 -3.59
N ALA A 295 0.75 -25.66 -2.61
CA ALA A 295 2.13 -26.15 -2.55
C ALA A 295 2.48 -27.05 -3.75
N GLU A 296 1.58 -27.93 -4.19
CA GLU A 296 1.78 -28.78 -5.39
C GLU A 296 1.84 -27.94 -6.67
N GLY A 297 1.04 -26.87 -6.76
CA GLY A 297 1.13 -25.87 -7.83
C GLY A 297 2.52 -25.22 -7.87
N LEU A 298 3.05 -24.80 -6.72
CA LEU A 298 4.40 -24.24 -6.62
C LEU A 298 5.49 -25.27 -6.97
N VAL A 299 5.33 -26.54 -6.56
CA VAL A 299 6.24 -27.62 -6.96
C VAL A 299 6.33 -27.72 -8.47
N TYR A 300 5.18 -27.73 -9.16
CA TYR A 300 5.13 -27.78 -10.61
C TYR A 300 5.86 -26.58 -11.23
N LEU A 301 5.48 -25.36 -10.84
CA LEU A 301 6.03 -24.12 -11.40
C LEU A 301 7.56 -24.00 -11.20
N HIS A 302 8.04 -24.33 -10.00
CA HIS A 302 9.47 -24.27 -9.66
C HIS A 302 10.28 -25.43 -10.26
N SER A 303 9.63 -26.45 -10.82
CA SER A 303 10.28 -27.58 -11.50
C SER A 303 10.44 -27.40 -13.02
N LEU A 304 9.78 -26.40 -13.61
CA LEU A 304 9.88 -26.10 -15.03
C LEU A 304 11.30 -25.62 -15.41
N ASP A 305 11.64 -25.73 -16.69
CA ASP A 305 12.87 -25.18 -17.27
C ASP A 305 12.56 -24.27 -18.47
N PRO A 306 12.79 -22.94 -18.36
CA PRO A 306 13.22 -22.24 -17.15
C PRO A 306 12.14 -22.29 -16.05
N LYS A 307 12.57 -22.16 -14.80
CA LYS A 307 11.68 -22.13 -13.64
C LYS A 307 10.71 -20.95 -13.73
N VAL A 308 9.47 -21.18 -13.31
CA VAL A 308 8.46 -20.12 -13.25
C VAL A 308 8.28 -19.69 -11.79
N ILE A 309 8.54 -18.42 -11.51
CA ILE A 309 8.28 -17.79 -10.19
C ILE A 309 6.97 -17.03 -10.30
N HIS A 310 6.06 -17.20 -9.33
CA HIS A 310 4.74 -16.60 -9.37
C HIS A 310 4.77 -15.08 -9.14
N ARG A 311 5.57 -14.59 -8.18
CA ARG A 311 5.84 -13.17 -7.87
C ARG A 311 4.67 -12.33 -7.34
N ASP A 312 3.42 -12.81 -7.43
CA ASP A 312 2.23 -12.16 -6.86
C ASP A 312 1.38 -13.13 -6.02
N LEU A 313 2.01 -14.11 -5.36
CA LEU A 313 1.25 -15.12 -4.63
C LEU A 313 0.59 -14.51 -3.39
N LYS A 314 -0.73 -14.67 -3.28
CA LYS A 314 -1.57 -14.19 -2.17
C LYS A 314 -2.90 -14.93 -2.16
N SER A 315 -3.63 -14.88 -1.05
CA SER A 315 -4.95 -15.54 -0.93
C SER A 315 -5.96 -15.10 -2.00
N ARG A 316 -5.89 -13.86 -2.51
CA ARG A 316 -6.74 -13.40 -3.63
C ARG A 316 -6.42 -14.04 -4.98
N ASN A 317 -5.23 -14.63 -5.11
CA ASN A 317 -4.75 -15.31 -6.32
C ASN A 317 -4.80 -16.84 -6.15
N VAL A 318 -5.53 -17.33 -5.14
CA VAL A 318 -5.86 -18.74 -4.94
C VAL A 318 -7.37 -18.89 -5.14
N MET A 319 -7.77 -19.57 -6.20
CA MET A 319 -9.16 -19.79 -6.58
C MET A 319 -9.64 -21.14 -6.09
N LEU A 320 -10.88 -21.22 -5.62
CA LEU A 320 -11.50 -22.43 -5.09
C LEU A 320 -12.59 -22.90 -6.04
N ASP A 321 -12.64 -24.20 -6.28
CA ASP A 321 -13.72 -24.87 -7.01
C ASP A 321 -14.33 -25.96 -6.12
N SER A 322 -15.65 -26.08 -6.17
CA SER A 322 -16.43 -27.01 -5.36
C SER A 322 -16.11 -28.49 -5.62
N VAL A 323 -15.45 -28.80 -6.74
CA VAL A 323 -15.06 -30.16 -7.14
C VAL A 323 -13.55 -30.32 -7.25
N ALA A 324 -12.86 -29.41 -7.92
CA ALA A 324 -11.43 -29.50 -8.22
C ALA A 324 -10.51 -28.99 -7.08
N GLY A 325 -11.07 -28.35 -6.06
CA GLY A 325 -10.32 -27.79 -4.94
C GLY A 325 -9.63 -26.46 -5.28
N ALA A 326 -8.48 -26.18 -4.66
CA ALA A 326 -7.77 -24.91 -4.85
C ALA A 326 -6.82 -24.92 -6.05
N LYS A 327 -6.72 -23.79 -6.77
CA LYS A 327 -5.79 -23.53 -7.88
C LYS A 327 -5.19 -22.13 -7.82
N ILE A 328 -3.95 -21.99 -8.26
CA ILE A 328 -3.24 -20.71 -8.37
C ILE A 328 -3.65 -19.98 -9.66
N THR A 329 -3.76 -18.65 -9.61
CA THR A 329 -4.04 -17.77 -10.77
C THR A 329 -3.22 -16.48 -10.70
N ASP A 330 -3.27 -15.66 -11.77
CA ASP A 330 -2.76 -14.28 -11.82
C ASP A 330 -1.26 -14.16 -11.50
N PHE A 331 -0.43 -14.51 -12.50
CA PHE A 331 1.02 -14.44 -12.43
C PHE A 331 1.52 -13.00 -12.50
N GLY A 332 2.50 -12.66 -11.66
CA GLY A 332 3.08 -11.31 -11.56
C GLY A 332 4.04 -10.95 -12.70
N VAL A 333 3.70 -11.25 -13.96
CA VAL A 333 4.60 -11.09 -15.12
C VAL A 333 5.04 -9.63 -15.31
N ALA A 334 4.16 -8.66 -15.06
CA ALA A 334 4.51 -7.24 -15.10
C ALA A 334 5.62 -6.84 -14.10
N ARG A 335 5.85 -7.64 -13.05
CA ARG A 335 6.91 -7.40 -12.06
C ARG A 335 8.26 -7.95 -12.48
N GLU A 336 8.32 -8.85 -13.47
CA GLU A 336 9.57 -9.37 -14.04
C GLU A 336 10.39 -8.31 -14.76
N THR A 337 9.70 -7.38 -15.40
CA THR A 337 10.30 -6.46 -16.36
C THR A 337 10.48 -5.05 -15.83
N ASN A 338 9.95 -4.80 -14.62
CA ASN A 338 9.97 -3.50 -13.95
C ASN A 338 10.93 -3.49 -12.75
N ASP A 339 12.09 -4.15 -12.85
CA ASP A 339 13.19 -4.12 -11.86
C ASP A 339 13.63 -2.69 -11.47
N ALA A 340 13.26 -1.67 -12.25
CA ALA A 340 13.69 -0.28 -12.06
C ALA A 340 12.71 0.62 -11.28
N THR A 341 11.50 0.17 -10.96
CA THR A 341 10.52 1.01 -10.26
C THR A 341 10.02 0.36 -8.98
N MET A 342 10.53 0.88 -7.85
CA MET A 342 10.10 0.62 -6.47
C MET A 342 8.62 0.97 -6.17
N THR A 343 7.74 0.99 -7.16
CA THR A 343 6.29 1.06 -6.94
C THR A 343 5.81 -0.28 -6.42
N VAL A 344 6.12 -0.55 -5.16
CA VAL A 344 5.41 -1.53 -4.32
C VAL A 344 3.92 -1.30 -4.55
N GLY A 345 3.30 -2.21 -5.29
CA GLY A 345 1.89 -2.09 -5.66
C GLY A 345 1.07 -1.92 -4.39
N ILE A 346 0.32 -0.81 -4.31
CA ILE A 346 -0.56 -0.51 -3.19
C ILE A 346 -1.47 -1.73 -2.96
N GLY A 347 -1.30 -2.42 -1.83
CA GLY A 347 -2.16 -3.53 -1.40
C GLY A 347 -1.59 -4.96 -1.49
N THR A 348 -0.39 -5.20 -2.03
CA THR A 348 0.21 -6.56 -2.09
C THR A 348 1.37 -6.79 -1.11
N TYR A 349 1.98 -5.72 -0.58
CA TYR A 349 3.19 -5.81 0.27
C TYR A 349 3.09 -6.76 1.47
N ARG A 350 1.87 -7.07 1.94
CA ARG A 350 1.63 -7.97 3.08
C ARG A 350 2.08 -9.41 2.80
N TRP A 351 2.16 -9.83 1.54
CA TRP A 351 2.64 -11.16 1.14
C TRP A 351 4.06 -11.16 0.61
N MET A 352 4.70 -9.98 0.48
CA MET A 352 6.03 -9.87 -0.12
C MET A 352 7.12 -10.26 0.87
N ALA A 353 8.11 -10.99 0.38
CA ALA A 353 9.27 -11.38 1.16
C ALA A 353 10.19 -10.16 1.47
N PRO A 354 10.98 -10.20 2.55
CA PRO A 354 11.86 -9.10 2.94
C PRO A 354 12.82 -8.68 1.82
N GLU A 355 13.46 -9.64 1.14
CA GLU A 355 14.38 -9.37 0.03
C GLU A 355 13.68 -8.65 -1.13
N VAL A 356 12.47 -9.07 -1.47
CA VAL A 356 11.67 -8.44 -2.52
C VAL A 356 11.31 -6.99 -2.17
N LEU A 357 11.04 -6.71 -0.88
CA LEU A 357 10.77 -5.35 -0.42
C LEU A 357 12.01 -4.46 -0.39
N VAL A 358 13.21 -5.04 -0.21
CA VAL A 358 14.49 -4.33 -0.12
C VAL A 358 15.05 -3.99 -1.48
N ASP A 359 15.19 -4.97 -2.36
CA ASP A 359 15.89 -4.78 -3.64
C ASP A 359 15.10 -5.28 -4.86
N GLY A 360 13.90 -5.83 -4.65
CA GLY A 360 13.05 -6.33 -5.74
C GLY A 360 13.48 -7.70 -6.27
N HIS A 361 14.44 -8.38 -5.65
CA HIS A 361 14.91 -9.68 -6.12
C HIS A 361 13.88 -10.78 -5.88
N TYR A 362 13.39 -11.39 -6.96
CA TYR A 362 12.49 -12.53 -6.90
C TYR A 362 13.21 -13.85 -7.19
N SER A 363 12.97 -14.82 -6.30
CA SER A 363 13.38 -16.21 -6.44
C SER A 363 12.23 -17.13 -6.01
N GLU A 364 12.40 -18.43 -6.16
CA GLU A 364 11.46 -19.45 -5.68
C GLU A 364 11.18 -19.30 -4.18
N SER A 365 12.20 -18.93 -3.40
CA SER A 365 12.07 -18.71 -1.95
C SER A 365 11.18 -17.51 -1.61
N ALA A 366 11.03 -16.53 -2.51
CA ALA A 366 10.08 -15.43 -2.32
C ALA A 366 8.63 -15.94 -2.40
N ASP A 367 8.31 -16.83 -3.35
CA ASP A 367 7.00 -17.48 -3.41
C ASP A 367 6.74 -18.33 -2.15
N ILE A 368 7.76 -19.00 -1.61
CA ILE A 368 7.64 -19.77 -0.35
C ILE A 368 7.33 -18.86 0.83
N PHE A 369 7.91 -17.66 0.90
CA PHE A 369 7.54 -16.68 1.92
C PHE A 369 6.07 -16.26 1.78
N SER A 370 5.65 -15.89 0.56
CA SER A 370 4.25 -15.53 0.28
C SER A 370 3.29 -16.67 0.63
N PHE A 371 3.68 -17.92 0.37
CA PHE A 371 2.95 -19.11 0.79
C PHE A 371 2.88 -19.24 2.32
N GLY A 372 3.97 -18.97 3.04
CA GLY A 372 3.99 -18.89 4.50
C GLY A 372 3.00 -17.86 5.06
N VAL A 373 2.82 -16.73 4.36
CA VAL A 373 1.79 -15.74 4.71
C VAL A 373 0.38 -16.32 4.48
N ILE A 374 0.14 -17.07 3.39
CA ILE A 374 -1.14 -17.76 3.16
C ILE A 374 -1.41 -18.82 4.26
N LEU A 375 -0.39 -19.55 4.72
CA LEU A 375 -0.56 -20.48 5.86
C LEU A 375 -1.02 -19.75 7.13
N ALA A 376 -0.49 -18.55 7.38
CA ALA A 376 -0.95 -17.70 8.48
C ALA A 376 -2.41 -17.25 8.29
N GLU A 377 -2.83 -16.92 7.07
CA GLU A 377 -4.24 -16.59 6.77
C GLU A 377 -5.16 -17.80 6.96
N LEU A 378 -4.75 -19.01 6.57
CA LEU A 378 -5.53 -20.24 6.80
C LEU A 378 -5.67 -20.52 8.31
N SER A 379 -4.62 -20.23 9.08
CA SER A 379 -4.59 -20.39 10.54
C SER A 379 -5.50 -19.39 11.26
N THR A 380 -5.46 -18.12 10.87
CA THR A 380 -6.08 -17.03 11.62
C THR A 380 -7.39 -16.52 11.00
N GLU A 381 -7.63 -16.81 9.73
CA GLU A 381 -8.72 -16.27 8.91
C GLU A 381 -8.75 -14.74 8.81
N ILE A 382 -7.71 -14.03 9.23
CA ILE A 382 -7.62 -12.57 9.10
C ILE A 382 -6.72 -12.17 7.94
N VAL A 383 -6.82 -10.92 7.51
CA VAL A 383 -5.85 -10.33 6.59
C VAL A 383 -4.50 -10.19 7.32
N PRO A 384 -3.35 -10.51 6.70
CA PRO A 384 -2.07 -10.51 7.42
C PRO A 384 -1.79 -9.17 8.10
N TYR A 385 -1.32 -9.21 9.35
CA TYR A 385 -0.93 -8.07 10.20
C TYR A 385 -2.06 -7.12 10.64
N THR A 386 -3.34 -7.40 10.34
CA THR A 386 -4.44 -6.51 10.77
C THR A 386 -4.74 -6.58 12.26
N ASP A 387 -4.27 -7.62 12.94
CA ASP A 387 -4.30 -7.79 14.40
C ASP A 387 -3.39 -6.81 15.15
N LEU A 388 -2.37 -6.25 14.50
CA LEU A 388 -1.32 -5.46 15.16
C LEU A 388 -1.57 -3.93 15.14
N SER A 389 -2.65 -3.46 14.50
CA SER A 389 -2.98 -2.03 14.39
C SER A 389 -1.80 -1.14 13.91
N LEU A 390 -0.99 -1.66 12.97
CA LEU A 390 0.17 -0.97 12.41
C LEU A 390 -0.19 -0.26 11.09
N THR A 391 0.50 0.84 10.79
CA THR A 391 0.42 1.47 9.47
C THR A 391 1.13 0.62 8.42
N ASP A 392 0.71 0.74 7.16
CA ASP A 392 1.31 0.04 6.02
C ASP A 392 2.84 0.25 5.95
N ALA A 393 3.32 1.49 6.15
CA ALA A 393 4.74 1.80 6.18
C ALA A 393 5.49 1.10 7.35
N SER A 394 4.83 0.97 8.51
CA SER A 394 5.41 0.26 9.66
C SER A 394 5.50 -1.25 9.42
N ILE A 395 4.48 -1.82 8.76
CA ILE A 395 4.47 -3.24 8.37
C ILE A 395 5.64 -3.49 7.41
N ILE A 396 5.73 -2.71 6.33
CA ILE A 396 6.79 -2.84 5.32
C ILE A 396 8.17 -2.76 5.98
N SER A 397 8.42 -1.69 6.75
CA SER A 397 9.71 -1.46 7.42
C SER A 397 10.08 -2.62 8.35
N ARG A 398 9.17 -3.10 9.19
CA ARG A 398 9.46 -4.18 10.13
C ARG A 398 9.59 -5.56 9.48
N VAL A 399 8.91 -5.80 8.35
CA VAL A 399 9.14 -7.03 7.57
C VAL A 399 10.53 -6.97 6.92
N MET A 400 10.93 -5.82 6.36
CA MET A 400 12.26 -5.61 5.77
C MET A 400 13.40 -5.80 6.78
N THR A 401 13.21 -5.44 8.05
CA THR A 401 14.20 -5.65 9.12
C THR A 401 14.12 -7.02 9.79
N GLY A 402 13.09 -7.82 9.48
CA GLY A 402 12.85 -9.13 10.09
C GLY A 402 12.18 -9.07 11.48
N ASP A 403 11.80 -7.87 11.94
CA ASP A 403 11.14 -7.61 13.23
C ASP A 403 9.65 -7.93 13.25
N LEU A 404 9.09 -8.32 12.10
CA LEU A 404 7.68 -8.65 11.96
C LEU A 404 7.47 -9.85 11.04
N ARG A 405 6.63 -10.77 11.49
CA ARG A 405 6.11 -11.91 10.73
C ARG A 405 4.60 -12.04 11.01
N PRO A 406 3.82 -12.62 10.08
CA PRO A 406 2.42 -12.89 10.30
C PRO A 406 2.20 -13.76 11.54
N THR A 407 1.10 -13.50 12.25
CA THR A 407 0.69 -14.29 13.42
C THR A 407 -0.04 -15.56 12.99
N PHE A 408 0.01 -16.59 13.83
CA PHE A 408 -0.73 -17.83 13.67
C PHE A 408 -1.60 -18.05 14.92
N HIS A 409 -2.74 -18.73 14.75
CA HIS A 409 -3.62 -19.10 15.86
C HIS A 409 -3.06 -20.31 16.62
N ALA A 410 -2.23 -20.05 17.63
CA ALA A 410 -1.42 -21.05 18.33
C ALA A 410 -2.23 -22.22 18.95
N THR A 411 -3.49 -22.01 19.33
CA THR A 411 -4.31 -23.04 20.00
C THR A 411 -5.21 -23.83 19.06
N GLN A 412 -5.46 -23.36 17.84
CA GLN A 412 -6.32 -24.07 16.86
C GLN A 412 -5.52 -24.68 15.71
N SER A 413 -4.24 -24.30 15.58
CA SER A 413 -3.36 -24.83 14.55
C SER A 413 -2.47 -25.92 15.16
N PRO A 414 -2.34 -27.09 14.53
CA PRO A 414 -1.39 -28.11 14.96
C PRO A 414 0.05 -27.58 15.01
N ALA A 415 0.84 -28.03 15.99
CA ALA A 415 2.21 -27.59 16.20
C ALA A 415 3.09 -27.73 14.93
N TRP A 416 2.97 -28.86 14.21
CA TRP A 416 3.71 -29.09 12.97
C TRP A 416 3.40 -28.06 11.87
N PHE A 417 2.17 -27.53 11.84
CA PHE A 417 1.74 -26.52 10.87
C PHE A 417 2.34 -25.15 11.21
N LEU A 418 2.39 -24.81 12.51
CA LEU A 418 3.06 -23.61 13.01
C LEU A 418 4.56 -23.64 12.68
N GLU A 419 5.21 -24.78 12.90
CA GLU A 419 6.62 -24.98 12.56
C GLU A 419 6.89 -24.86 11.05
N LEU A 420 6.02 -25.44 10.22
CA LEU A 420 6.11 -25.30 8.77
C LEU A 420 5.96 -23.84 8.34
N GLY A 421 4.93 -23.14 8.85
CA GLY A 421 4.72 -21.71 8.59
C GLY A 421 5.93 -20.86 9.00
N ALA A 422 6.50 -21.12 10.18
CA ALA A 422 7.69 -20.42 10.66
C ALA A 422 8.92 -20.63 9.76
N LYS A 423 9.11 -21.83 9.21
CA LYS A 423 10.17 -22.12 8.23
C LYS A 423 9.94 -21.42 6.90
N CYS A 424 8.71 -21.41 6.38
CA CYS A 424 8.38 -20.65 5.17
C CYS A 424 8.61 -19.15 5.34
N LEU A 425 8.39 -18.62 6.54
CA LEU A 425 8.56 -17.21 6.91
C LEU A 425 9.96 -16.89 7.47
N ALA A 426 10.98 -17.73 7.21
CA ALA A 426 12.34 -17.42 7.61
C ALA A 426 12.81 -16.12 6.94
N PHE A 427 13.57 -15.30 7.69
CA PHE A 427 14.05 -14.01 7.20
C PHE A 427 15.04 -14.19 6.05
N ASP A 428 16.07 -15.02 6.25
CA ASP A 428 16.96 -15.44 5.18
C ASP A 428 16.20 -16.33 4.18
N ALA A 429 16.31 -15.98 2.90
CA ALA A 429 15.71 -16.71 1.80
C ALA A 429 16.22 -18.16 1.70
N ASN A 430 17.48 -18.41 2.05
CA ASN A 430 18.11 -19.74 1.96
C ASN A 430 17.65 -20.70 3.06
N ASP A 431 17.13 -20.17 4.17
CA ASP A 431 16.60 -20.98 5.27
C ASP A 431 15.18 -21.50 4.97
N ARG A 432 14.55 -21.01 3.91
CA ARG A 432 13.20 -21.41 3.52
C ARG A 432 13.23 -22.75 2.79
N PRO A 433 12.29 -23.67 3.07
CA PRO A 433 12.24 -24.96 2.41
C PRO A 433 11.84 -24.80 0.93
N ALA A 434 12.34 -25.67 0.06
CA ALA A 434 11.83 -25.78 -1.31
C ALA A 434 10.36 -26.24 -1.32
N ALA A 435 9.60 -25.87 -2.37
CA ALA A 435 8.18 -26.21 -2.51
C ALA A 435 7.90 -27.71 -2.30
N ALA A 436 8.78 -28.59 -2.79
CA ALA A 436 8.62 -30.04 -2.65
C ALA A 436 8.66 -30.51 -1.17
N ALA A 437 9.52 -29.89 -0.35
CA ALA A 437 9.59 -30.20 1.08
C ALA A 437 8.33 -29.70 1.82
N VAL A 438 7.80 -28.55 1.41
CA VAL A 438 6.54 -27.99 1.93
C VAL A 438 5.35 -28.91 1.59
N ALA A 439 5.20 -29.29 0.32
CA ALA A 439 4.15 -30.20 -0.13
C ALA A 439 4.23 -31.55 0.58
N TYR A 440 5.44 -32.09 0.78
CA TYR A 440 5.64 -33.31 1.56
C TYR A 440 5.16 -33.17 3.01
N ALA A 441 5.50 -32.08 3.69
CA ALA A 441 5.08 -31.82 5.06
C ALA A 441 3.55 -31.72 5.18
N LEU A 442 2.90 -31.00 4.25
CA LEU A 442 1.44 -30.88 4.20
C LEU A 442 0.75 -32.21 3.93
N ARG A 443 1.27 -33.00 2.99
CA ARG A 443 0.73 -34.33 2.66
C ARG A 443 0.80 -35.28 3.86
N LYS A 444 1.90 -35.21 4.63
CA LYS A 444 2.04 -35.97 5.88
C LYS A 444 1.00 -35.48 6.91
N GLY A 445 0.94 -34.18 7.15
CA GLY A 445 0.01 -33.59 8.11
C GLY A 445 -1.47 -33.85 7.79
N LEU A 446 -1.85 -33.88 6.52
CA LEU A 446 -3.21 -34.20 6.08
C LEU A 446 -3.59 -35.67 6.30
N LYS A 447 -2.63 -36.60 6.13
CA LYS A 447 -2.84 -38.03 6.42
C LYS A 447 -3.03 -38.29 7.91
N ASP A 448 -2.32 -37.53 8.74
CA ASP A 448 -2.33 -37.68 10.19
C ASP A 448 -3.49 -36.89 10.85
N ALA A 449 -4.25 -36.09 10.08
CA ALA A 449 -5.37 -35.31 10.58
C ALA A 449 -6.63 -36.20 10.82
N PRO A 450 -7.27 -36.12 12.00
CA PRO A 450 -8.47 -36.89 12.27
C PRO A 450 -9.63 -36.47 11.34
N GLU A 451 -10.39 -37.45 10.82
CA GLU A 451 -11.53 -37.21 9.91
C GLU A 451 -12.62 -36.32 10.53
N SER A 452 -12.68 -36.25 11.87
CA SER A 452 -13.67 -35.50 12.62
C SER A 452 -13.22 -34.09 12.99
N GLY A 453 -12.79 -33.26 12.01
CA GLY A 453 -12.89 -31.79 11.96
C GLY A 453 -12.56 -30.89 13.17
N LEU A 454 -12.05 -31.40 14.28
CA LEU A 454 -11.73 -30.68 15.50
C LEU A 454 -10.28 -31.01 15.87
N VAL A 455 -9.44 -29.98 15.79
CA VAL A 455 -8.14 -29.92 16.48
C VAL A 455 -8.37 -29.24 17.82
#